data_AF-A0A348NSA5-F1
#
_entry.id   AF-A0A348NSA5-F1
#
_cell.length_a   1.000
_cell.length_b   1.000
_cell.length_c   1.000
_cell.angle_alpha   90.00
_cell.angle_beta   90.00
_cell.angle_gamma   90.00
#
_symmetry.space_group_name_H-M   'P 1'
#
loop_
_entity.id
_entity.type
_entity.pdbx_description
1 polymer ?
#
loop_
_entity_poly.entity_id
_entity_poly.type
_entity_poly.pdbx_seq_one_letter_code
_entity_poly.pdbx_strand_id
1 'polypeptide(L)'
;MYREFAEVLERHADHTVVLDVYGAREDPVPGVTGELVSNAFADAADVAYIADWQQAAEYTASVARDGDYVITLGCGNVYLIIPQVLGALAQAAPAGVAD
;
A
#
# COMPACT_ATOMS: atom_id res chain seq x y z
N MET A 1 -15.90 -7.35 9.10
CA MET A 1 -14.67 -7.88 8.47
C MET A 1 -13.71 -6.75 8.08
N TYR A 2 -14.06 -5.77 7.23
CA TYR A 2 -13.13 -4.68 6.87
C TYR A 2 -12.56 -3.89 8.07
N ARG A 3 -13.33 -3.69 9.14
CA ARG A 3 -12.86 -3.04 10.38
C ARG A 3 -11.77 -3.82 11.11
N GLU A 4 -11.82 -5.16 11.05
CA GLU A 4 -10.80 -6.02 11.65
C GLU A 4 -9.49 -5.95 10.86
N PHE A 5 -9.57 -5.83 9.53
CA PHE A 5 -8.40 -5.54 8.71
C PHE A 5 -7.78 -4.18 9.08
N ALA A 6 -8.60 -3.14 9.21
CA ALA A 6 -8.12 -1.82 9.62
C ALA A 6 -7.42 -1.87 10.99
N GLU A 7 -8.07 -2.45 12.01
CA GLU A 7 -7.50 -2.59 13.36
C GLU A 7 -6.16 -3.32 13.37
N VAL A 8 -6.04 -4.43 12.64
CA VAL A 8 -4.81 -5.23 12.61
C VAL A 8 -3.69 -4.49 11.86
N LEU A 9 -3.99 -3.86 10.73
CA LEU A 9 -2.99 -3.13 9.94
C LEU A 9 -2.49 -1.89 10.70
N GLU A 10 -3.41 -1.09 11.26
CA GLU A 10 -3.09 0.10 12.07
C GLU A 10 -2.27 -0.25 13.31
N ARG A 11 -2.50 -1.43 13.91
CA ARG A 11 -1.75 -1.85 15.09
C ARG A 11 -0.32 -2.29 14.81
N HIS A 12 -0.05 -2.79 13.61
CA HIS A 12 1.19 -3.53 13.31
C HIS A 12 2.05 -2.91 12.22
N ALA A 13 1.57 -1.90 11.50
CA ALA A 13 2.34 -1.13 10.54
C ALA A 13 2.32 0.34 10.92
N ASP A 14 3.46 1.01 10.82
CA ASP A 14 3.55 2.46 11.03
C ASP A 14 2.85 3.25 9.91
N HIS A 15 2.71 2.65 8.72
CA HIS A 15 1.96 3.22 7.61
C HIS A 15 1.41 2.12 6.70
N THR A 16 0.18 2.27 6.19
CA THR A 16 -0.47 1.29 5.31
C THR A 16 -0.89 1.92 3.98
N VAL A 17 -0.50 1.30 2.86
CA VAL A 17 -1.03 1.65 1.52
C VAL A 17 -2.00 0.55 1.08
N VAL A 18 -3.28 0.88 1.00
CA VAL A 18 -4.35 -0.04 0.61
C VAL A 18 -4.60 0.08 -0.89
N LEU A 19 -4.45 -1.02 -1.62
CA LEU A 19 -4.83 -1.12 -3.03
C LEU A 19 -6.31 -1.45 -3.20
N ASP A 20 -6.78 -1.44 -4.43
CA ASP A 20 -8.13 -1.92 -4.74
C ASP A 20 -8.28 -3.44 -4.58
N VAL A 21 -9.52 -3.90 -4.46
CA VAL A 21 -9.83 -5.31 -4.21
C VAL A 21 -9.48 -6.15 -5.43
N TYR A 22 -8.58 -7.10 -5.24
CA TYR A 22 -8.34 -8.15 -6.22
C TYR A 22 -9.45 -9.21 -6.15
N GLY A 23 -10.35 -9.23 -7.14
CA GLY A 23 -11.54 -10.10 -7.15
C GLY A 23 -11.29 -11.61 -7.37
N ALA A 24 -10.05 -12.07 -7.58
CA ALA A 24 -9.71 -13.49 -7.65
C ALA A 24 -10.59 -14.38 -8.58
N ARG A 25 -10.99 -13.84 -9.75
CA ARG A 25 -11.91 -14.47 -10.74
C ARG A 25 -13.40 -14.45 -10.36
N GLU A 26 -13.77 -13.68 -9.36
CA GLU A 26 -15.16 -13.37 -9.01
C GLU A 26 -15.58 -12.01 -9.58
N ASP A 27 -16.89 -11.81 -9.71
CA ASP A 27 -17.45 -10.52 -10.09
C ASP A 27 -17.24 -9.51 -8.95
N PRO A 28 -16.84 -8.25 -9.25
CA PRO A 28 -16.74 -7.22 -8.23
C PRO A 28 -18.07 -7.02 -7.50
N VAL A 29 -18.02 -6.90 -6.18
CA VAL A 29 -19.20 -6.59 -5.37
C VAL A 29 -19.35 -5.06 -5.27
N PRO A 30 -20.47 -4.47 -5.71
CA PRO A 30 -20.67 -3.02 -5.63
C PRO A 30 -20.48 -2.47 -4.21
N GLY A 31 -19.67 -1.42 -4.09
CA GLY A 31 -19.36 -0.79 -2.81
C GLY A 31 -18.33 -1.52 -1.95
N VAL A 32 -17.75 -2.63 -2.42
CA VAL A 32 -16.67 -3.34 -1.74
C VAL A 32 -15.33 -2.98 -2.40
N THR A 33 -14.67 -1.97 -1.84
CA THR A 33 -13.36 -1.47 -2.31
C THR A 33 -12.37 -1.45 -1.15
N GLY A 34 -11.08 -1.23 -1.47
CA GLY A 34 -10.04 -1.00 -0.46
C GLY A 34 -10.34 0.22 0.43
N GLU A 35 -11.11 1.17 -0.07
CA GLU A 35 -11.52 2.38 0.66
C GLU A 35 -12.32 2.06 1.93
N LEU A 36 -13.06 0.95 1.96
CA LEU A 36 -13.75 0.50 3.17
C LEU A 36 -12.78 0.22 4.32
N VAL A 37 -11.59 -0.29 4.01
CA VAL A 37 -10.56 -0.59 5.01
C VAL A 37 -9.90 0.71 5.45
N SER A 38 -9.45 1.57 4.53
CA SER A 38 -8.79 2.83 4.88
C SER A 38 -9.69 3.76 5.70
N ASN A 39 -10.98 3.86 5.35
CA ASN A 39 -11.95 4.70 6.07
C ASN A 39 -12.29 4.17 7.47
N ALA A 40 -11.84 2.97 7.82
CA ALA A 40 -12.04 2.37 9.13
C ALA A 40 -10.85 2.51 10.08
N PHE A 41 -9.72 3.07 9.64
CA PHE A 41 -8.60 3.43 10.51
C PHE A 41 -9.04 4.54 11.49
N ALA A 42 -8.48 4.53 12.69
CA ALA A 42 -8.72 5.60 13.66
C ALA A 42 -7.92 6.86 13.32
N ASP A 43 -6.66 6.70 12.88
CA ASP A 43 -5.84 7.79 12.33
C ASP A 43 -5.73 7.71 10.81
N ALA A 44 -6.28 8.72 10.12
CA ALA A 44 -6.19 8.83 8.67
C ALA A 44 -4.78 9.19 8.17
N ALA A 45 -3.87 9.61 9.05
CA ALA A 45 -2.48 9.88 8.70
C ALA A 45 -1.68 8.58 8.45
N ASP A 46 -2.10 7.46 9.02
CA ASP A 46 -1.37 6.18 8.98
C ASP A 46 -1.80 5.28 7.80
N VAL A 47 -2.70 5.77 6.93
CA VAL A 47 -3.22 5.00 5.80
C VAL A 47 -3.48 5.84 4.56
N ALA A 48 -3.26 5.24 3.39
CA ALA A 48 -3.72 5.78 2.11
C ALA A 48 -4.38 4.68 1.26
N TYR A 49 -5.57 4.95 0.74
CA TYR A 49 -6.17 4.12 -0.32
C TYR A 49 -5.79 4.66 -1.69
N ILE A 50 -5.15 3.82 -2.52
CA ILE A 50 -4.70 4.16 -3.86
C ILE A 50 -4.96 2.98 -4.79
N ALA A 51 -5.96 3.10 -5.66
CA ALA A 51 -6.36 2.01 -6.55
C ALA A 51 -5.35 1.75 -7.67
N ASP A 52 -4.73 2.80 -8.20
CA ASP A 52 -3.73 2.69 -9.26
C ASP A 52 -2.38 2.23 -8.70
N TRP A 53 -1.82 1.18 -9.33
CA TRP A 53 -0.62 0.52 -8.82
C TRP A 53 0.62 1.39 -8.92
N GLN A 54 0.73 2.18 -9.99
CA GLN A 54 1.87 3.05 -10.19
C GLN A 54 1.83 4.20 -9.19
N GLN A 55 0.66 4.83 -8.99
CA GLN A 55 0.48 5.86 -7.96
C GLN A 55 0.74 5.32 -6.54
N ALA A 56 0.31 4.08 -6.24
CA ALA A 56 0.57 3.46 -4.95
C ALA A 56 2.07 3.23 -4.72
N ALA A 57 2.80 2.80 -5.74
CA ALA A 57 4.25 2.64 -5.69
C ALA A 57 4.97 3.99 -5.48
N GLU A 58 4.58 5.03 -6.21
CA GLU A 58 5.12 6.38 -6.08
C GLU A 58 4.85 6.97 -4.70
N TYR A 59 3.62 6.82 -4.20
CA TYR A 59 3.26 7.25 -2.85
C TYR A 59 4.06 6.50 -1.79
N THR A 60 4.20 5.17 -1.93
CA THR A 60 5.02 4.35 -1.03
C THR A 60 6.46 4.87 -0.98
N ALA A 61 7.06 5.18 -2.13
CA ALA A 61 8.40 5.76 -2.18
C ALA A 61 8.48 7.16 -1.56
N SER A 62 7.41 7.95 -1.63
CA SER A 62 7.38 9.30 -1.07
C SER A 62 7.31 9.35 0.46
N VAL A 63 6.77 8.30 1.10
CA VAL A 63 6.64 8.21 2.56
C VAL A 63 7.75 7.37 3.20
N ALA A 64 8.37 6.47 2.42
CA ALA A 64 9.46 5.61 2.87
C ALA A 64 10.71 6.43 3.27
N ARG A 65 11.42 5.91 4.27
CA ARG A 65 12.65 6.46 4.81
C ARG A 65 13.74 5.40 4.86
N ASP A 66 14.99 5.85 4.97
CA ASP A 66 16.12 4.95 5.17
C ASP A 66 15.91 4.10 6.43
N GLY A 67 16.00 2.78 6.28
CA GLY A 67 15.79 1.82 7.35
C GLY A 67 14.38 1.24 7.44
N ASP A 68 13.42 1.76 6.66
CA ASP A 68 12.06 1.22 6.62
C ASP A 68 12.00 -0.15 5.94
N TYR A 69 11.06 -0.98 6.40
CA TYR A 69 10.69 -2.23 5.75
C TYR A 69 9.39 -2.06 4.98
N VAL A 70 9.46 -2.13 3.65
CA VAL A 70 8.26 -2.17 2.80
C VAL A 70 7.84 -3.62 2.58
N ILE A 71 6.68 -4.00 3.11
CA ILE A 71 6.14 -5.35 3.03
C ILE A 71 4.90 -5.34 2.12
N THR A 72 4.97 -6.02 0.97
CA THR A 72 3.76 -6.29 0.17
C THR A 72 2.98 -7.42 0.81
N LEU A 73 1.77 -7.13 1.31
CA LEU A 73 0.94 -8.07 2.05
C LEU A 73 -0.38 -8.32 1.32
N GLY A 74 -0.77 -9.60 1.21
CA GLY A 74 -2.04 -10.00 0.61
C GLY A 74 -1.95 -11.34 -0.10
N CYS A 75 -2.99 -11.66 -0.86
CA CYS A 75 -3.04 -12.84 -1.71
C CYS A 75 -3.01 -12.46 -3.20
N GLY A 76 -2.84 -13.46 -4.06
CA GLY A 76 -2.90 -13.25 -5.50
C GLY A 76 -1.66 -12.56 -6.04
N ASN A 77 -1.82 -11.39 -6.63
CA ASN A 77 -0.81 -10.76 -7.48
C ASN A 77 -0.16 -9.51 -6.88
N VAL A 78 -0.44 -9.15 -5.63
CA VAL A 78 0.08 -7.90 -5.02
C VAL A 78 1.61 -7.80 -5.10
N TYR A 79 2.33 -8.92 -5.05
CA TYR A 79 3.80 -8.94 -5.21
C TYR A 79 4.27 -8.37 -6.56
N LEU A 80 3.42 -8.31 -7.59
CA LEU A 80 3.77 -7.73 -8.88
C LEU A 80 4.00 -6.22 -8.82
N ILE A 81 3.64 -5.55 -7.73
CA ILE A 81 3.93 -4.11 -7.53
C ILE A 81 5.40 -3.86 -7.21
N ILE A 82 6.14 -4.89 -6.74
CA ILE A 82 7.52 -4.75 -6.24
C ILE A 82 8.45 -4.04 -7.23
N PRO A 83 8.49 -4.37 -8.55
CA PRO A 83 9.35 -3.65 -9.50
C PRO A 83 9.00 -2.16 -9.63
N GLN A 84 7.72 -1.79 -9.51
CA GLN A 84 7.30 -0.38 -9.56
C GLN A 84 7.75 0.37 -8.30
N VAL A 85 7.60 -0.26 -7.12
CA VAL A 85 8.08 0.30 -5.84
C VAL A 85 9.59 0.51 -5.89
N LEU A 86 10.36 -0.49 -6.33
CA LEU A 86 11.82 -0.37 -6.46
C LEU A 86 12.22 0.74 -7.44
N GLY A 87 11.51 0.85 -8.57
CA GLY A 87 11.72 1.93 -9.54
C GLY A 87 11.44 3.30 -8.94
N ALA A 88 10.34 3.45 -8.21
CA ALA A 88 9.97 4.70 -7.56
C ALA A 88 10.96 5.10 -6.46
N LEU A 89 11.40 4.15 -5.63
CA LEU A 89 12.42 4.38 -4.59
C LEU A 89 13.75 4.84 -5.21
N ALA A 90 14.19 4.22 -6.33
CA ALA A 90 15.41 4.61 -7.01
C ALA A 90 15.35 6.01 -7.62
N GLN A 91 14.16 6.49 -8.02
CA GLN A 91 13.95 7.84 -8.53
C GLN A 91 13.80 8.89 -7.41
N ALA A 92 13.25 8.48 -6.26
CA ALA A 92 13.10 9.32 -5.08
C ALA A 92 14.42 9.52 -4.32
N ALA A 93 15.33 8.54 -4.40
CA ALA A 93 16.66 8.67 -3.83
C ALA A 93 17.39 9.86 -4.46
N PRO A 94 17.96 10.78 -3.65
CA PRO A 94 18.78 11.86 -4.19
C PRO A 94 19.93 11.26 -5.01
N ALA A 95 20.24 11.87 -6.15
CA ALA A 95 21.32 11.43 -7.02
C ALA A 95 22.67 11.44 -6.26
N GLY A 96 23.05 10.27 -5.73
CA GLY A 96 24.39 9.98 -5.21
C GLY A 96 24.49 9.81 -3.70
N VAL A 97 24.69 8.56 -3.28
CA VAL A 97 25.97 8.19 -2.66
C VAL A 97 26.50 7.00 -3.46
N ALA A 98 27.30 7.30 -4.47
CA ALA A 98 28.21 6.30 -5.02
C ALA A 98 29.31 6.10 -3.97
N ASP A 99 29.38 4.90 -3.39
CA ASP A 99 30.62 4.39 -2.80
C ASP A 99 31.51 3.79 -3.91
#